data_AF-J4VT92-F1
#
_entry.id   AF-J4VT92-F1
#
_cell.length_a   1.000
_cell.length_b   1.000
_cell.length_c   1.000
_cell.angle_alpha   90.00
_cell.angle_beta   90.00
_cell.angle_gamma   90.00
#
_symmetry.space_group_name_H-M   'P 1'
#
loop_
_entity.id
_entity.type
_entity.pdbx_description
1 polymer ?
#
loop_
_entity_poly.entity_id
_entity_poly.type
_entity_poly.pdbx_seq_one_letter_code
_entity_poly.pdbx_strand_id
1 'polypeptide(L)'
;MYSYRYPFLCLLLLTFLPICASAQVWQADFSTEGTPAEKHWRYDRELYHIAGGALHLSVPKEPARGSATLATDILLPERPIWCGQVKTDLSPTAYNHATILLCAIKPLEGKSYEYVALDFGQGGQQRINLRRVKVGRSDSHPTEFILSPLGRPLISSPVLLNASGSWDYDVRYSAEAGWQLYLREAGSEQEWELIGEEEGFRPILPEKNTFGISCTFTSTHHMSWHFRQLRIYPASETDPIGEEGTPPRPEPVPTPTPTPRLGLLLSEVMPHPKADCPEYIELYNAGDSPCELGDYALAAGRDGSSYKITPLPPRTIPAGSYIVVTKDPDALAAAYPDAPRETFVKASIPRLLNQSGLIGLLLGDDGLVVDLLHYDSSLLPKGMKSKAGIALERKDYQVTEEAGNWYAASRSAGFATPGRKNSAPEDSGSDKGNNPKERISAEELFALLDSAPDSECHFTLYRLTGELLARGTSLARDSWIQNLRTMPAEALRLIGVSADGPLLLHIRLTRPDGTREERSLLFRLAAL
;
A
#
# COMPACT_ATOMS: atom_id res chain seq x y z
N MET A 1 -70.12 -46.86 -44.82
CA MET A 1 -68.65 -46.91 -44.94
C MET A 1 -68.09 -45.90 -43.95
N TYR A 2 -67.86 -46.34 -42.71
CA TYR A 2 -66.55 -46.64 -42.08
C TYR A 2 -65.80 -45.36 -41.68
N SER A 3 -65.22 -45.18 -40.49
CA SER A 3 -65.26 -45.90 -39.22
C SER A 3 -64.35 -45.15 -38.23
N TYR A 4 -64.74 -45.12 -36.96
CA TYR A 4 -63.90 -45.24 -35.75
C TYR A 4 -62.89 -44.16 -35.26
N ARG A 5 -63.12 -43.82 -33.97
CA ARG A 5 -62.21 -43.84 -32.79
C ARG A 5 -61.26 -42.65 -32.50
N TYR A 6 -61.50 -41.99 -31.35
CA TYR A 6 -60.49 -41.40 -30.42
C TYR A 6 -59.62 -42.53 -29.77
N PRO A 7 -58.47 -42.34 -29.07
CA PRO A 7 -57.89 -41.12 -28.41
C PRO A 7 -56.32 -40.98 -28.42
N PHE A 8 -55.77 -39.99 -27.68
CA PHE A 8 -54.37 -39.82 -27.17
C PHE A 8 -53.19 -39.64 -28.16
N LEU A 9 -52.45 -38.53 -28.05
CA LEU A 9 -51.05 -38.48 -27.56
C LEU A 9 -50.48 -37.04 -27.64
N CYS A 10 -49.84 -36.60 -26.56
CA CYS A 10 -49.07 -35.36 -26.45
C CYS A 10 -48.00 -35.22 -27.55
N LEU A 11 -47.85 -34.03 -28.14
CA LEU A 11 -46.54 -33.57 -28.58
C LEU A 11 -46.39 -32.06 -28.41
N LEU A 12 -45.69 -31.75 -27.33
CA LEU A 12 -45.11 -30.49 -26.93
C LEU A 12 -44.09 -30.08 -28.01
N LEU A 13 -44.49 -29.22 -28.95
CA LEU A 13 -43.56 -28.55 -29.86
C LEU A 13 -43.21 -27.20 -29.25
N LEU A 14 -42.24 -27.26 -28.33
CA LEU A 14 -41.32 -26.18 -28.02
C LEU A 14 -40.77 -25.64 -29.34
N THR A 15 -41.35 -24.56 -29.84
CA THR A 15 -40.65 -23.70 -30.79
C THR A 15 -39.46 -23.11 -30.06
N PHE A 16 -38.28 -23.61 -30.40
CA PHE A 16 -36.97 -23.05 -30.09
C PHE A 16 -36.96 -21.57 -30.50
N LEU A 17 -37.38 -20.69 -29.58
CA LEU A 17 -36.78 -19.38 -29.47
C LEU A 17 -35.36 -19.63 -28.96
N PRO A 18 -34.30 -19.12 -29.62
CA PRO A 18 -33.01 -19.04 -28.98
C PRO A 18 -33.23 -18.17 -27.75
N ILE A 19 -33.22 -18.80 -26.58
CA ILE A 19 -33.05 -18.10 -25.31
C ILE A 19 -31.65 -17.52 -25.43
N CYS A 20 -31.56 -16.28 -25.92
CA CYS A 20 -30.40 -15.46 -25.65
C CYS A 20 -30.22 -15.52 -24.14
N ALA A 21 -29.15 -16.16 -23.68
CA ALA A 21 -28.74 -16.09 -22.31
C ALA A 21 -28.40 -14.62 -22.03
N SER A 22 -29.39 -13.85 -21.58
CA SER A 22 -29.13 -12.49 -21.11
C SER A 22 -28.19 -12.62 -19.93
N ALA A 23 -26.91 -12.30 -20.16
CA ALA A 23 -25.97 -11.95 -19.12
C ALA A 23 -26.65 -10.98 -18.12
N GLN A 24 -26.71 -11.37 -16.85
CA GLN A 24 -27.35 -10.58 -15.80
C GLN A 24 -26.44 -9.38 -15.48
N VAL A 25 -26.64 -8.29 -16.20
CA VAL A 25 -26.03 -6.99 -15.90
C VAL A 25 -26.90 -6.27 -14.88
N TRP A 26 -26.29 -5.90 -13.75
CA TRP A 26 -26.92 -5.01 -12.77
C TRP A 26 -26.29 -3.63 -12.83
N GLN A 27 -27.12 -2.59 -12.76
CA GLN A 27 -26.67 -1.21 -12.70
C GLN A 27 -27.55 -0.43 -11.72
N ALA A 28 -26.93 0.40 -10.90
CA ALA A 28 -27.66 1.34 -10.07
C ALA A 28 -28.35 2.41 -10.93
N ASP A 29 -29.65 2.59 -10.72
CA ASP A 29 -30.39 3.70 -11.32
C ASP A 29 -30.27 4.96 -10.46
N PHE A 30 -29.46 5.90 -10.92
CA PHE A 30 -29.32 7.24 -10.35
C PHE A 30 -29.91 8.32 -11.27
N SER A 31 -30.78 7.95 -12.21
CA SER A 31 -31.42 8.90 -13.14
C SER A 31 -32.56 9.69 -12.51
N THR A 32 -33.14 9.20 -11.41
CA THR A 32 -34.24 9.83 -10.70
C THR A 32 -33.72 10.54 -9.45
N GLU A 33 -33.94 11.84 -9.37
CA GLU A 33 -33.60 12.68 -8.22
C GLU A 33 -34.40 12.29 -6.97
N GLY A 34 -33.80 12.44 -5.78
CA GLY A 34 -34.47 12.21 -4.49
C GLY A 34 -34.05 10.92 -3.78
N THR A 35 -34.89 10.44 -2.86
CA THR A 35 -34.58 9.25 -2.04
C THR A 35 -34.49 7.98 -2.89
N PRO A 36 -33.46 7.12 -2.71
CA PRO A 36 -33.33 5.85 -3.44
C PRO A 36 -34.59 4.98 -3.34
N ALA A 37 -35.14 4.53 -4.47
CA ALA A 37 -36.44 3.84 -4.52
C ALA A 37 -36.48 2.51 -3.74
N GLU A 38 -37.56 2.27 -2.99
CA GLU A 38 -37.74 1.09 -2.11
C GLU A 38 -37.81 -0.23 -2.89
N LYS A 39 -38.19 -0.15 -4.16
CA LYS A 39 -38.18 -1.27 -5.10
C LYS A 39 -36.76 -1.81 -5.34
N HIS A 40 -35.75 -0.95 -5.22
CA HIS A 40 -34.37 -1.27 -5.59
C HIS A 40 -33.42 -1.27 -4.40
N TRP A 41 -33.68 -0.43 -3.39
CA TRP A 41 -32.79 -0.23 -2.25
C TRP A 41 -33.53 -0.42 -0.92
N ARG A 42 -32.80 -0.95 0.08
CA ARG A 42 -33.31 -1.24 1.42
C ARG A 42 -32.44 -0.56 2.49
N TYR A 43 -32.92 -0.61 3.74
CA TYR A 43 -32.28 -0.05 4.94
C TYR A 43 -32.34 1.49 4.98
N ASP A 44 -31.23 2.19 5.17
CA ASP A 44 -31.19 3.61 5.54
C ASP A 44 -31.39 4.55 4.34
N ARG A 45 -32.35 4.25 3.46
CA ARG A 45 -32.59 5.02 2.22
C ARG A 45 -32.73 6.51 2.46
N GLU A 46 -33.43 6.90 3.53
CA GLU A 46 -33.70 8.30 3.88
C GLU A 46 -32.43 9.06 4.30
N LEU A 47 -31.32 8.36 4.55
CA LEU A 47 -30.00 8.95 4.82
C LEU A 47 -29.15 9.09 3.55
N TYR A 48 -29.71 8.77 2.39
CA TYR A 48 -29.09 8.95 1.09
C TYR A 48 -29.99 9.77 0.16
N HIS A 49 -29.37 10.52 -0.74
CA HIS A 49 -30.07 11.35 -1.72
C HIS A 49 -29.43 11.19 -3.09
N ILE A 50 -30.23 10.95 -4.12
CA ILE A 50 -29.77 10.91 -5.51
C ILE A 50 -29.85 12.33 -6.06
N ALA A 51 -28.71 12.87 -6.50
CA ALA A 51 -28.63 14.15 -7.19
C ALA A 51 -27.54 14.19 -8.26
N GLY A 52 -27.87 14.71 -9.44
CA GLY A 52 -26.92 14.90 -10.53
C GLY A 52 -26.29 13.59 -10.99
N GLY A 53 -27.07 12.51 -11.04
CA GLY A 53 -26.57 11.18 -11.45
C GLY A 53 -25.64 10.50 -10.43
N ALA A 54 -25.60 10.98 -9.19
CA ALA A 54 -24.83 10.38 -8.09
C ALA A 54 -25.72 10.09 -6.89
N LEU A 55 -25.35 9.06 -6.13
CA LEU A 55 -25.88 8.80 -4.80
C LEU A 55 -25.00 9.51 -3.77
N HIS A 56 -25.60 10.34 -2.91
CA HIS A 56 -24.92 11.10 -1.88
C HIS A 56 -25.33 10.60 -0.51
N LEU A 57 -24.38 10.49 0.42
CA LEU A 57 -24.71 10.45 1.84
C LEU A 57 -25.34 11.80 2.22
N SER A 58 -26.48 11.77 2.92
CA SER A 58 -27.24 12.98 3.27
C SER A 58 -27.90 12.82 4.63
N VAL A 59 -27.09 12.57 5.66
CA VAL A 59 -27.58 12.42 7.03
C VAL A 59 -27.85 13.80 7.63
N PRO A 60 -28.84 14.00 8.52
CA PRO A 60 -28.93 15.22 9.34
C PRO A 60 -27.67 15.43 10.22
N LYS A 61 -27.42 16.66 10.69
CA LYS A 61 -26.26 16.97 11.56
C LYS A 61 -26.28 16.26 12.91
N GLU A 62 -27.44 15.78 13.33
CA GLU A 62 -27.60 14.87 14.46
C GLU A 62 -27.87 13.46 13.91
N PRO A 63 -27.22 12.40 14.43
CA PRO A 63 -26.36 12.33 15.62
C PRO A 63 -24.88 12.75 15.38
N ALA A 64 -24.11 12.91 16.47
CA ALA A 64 -22.69 13.28 16.44
C ALA A 64 -21.80 12.30 15.64
N ARG A 65 -22.21 11.03 15.56
CA ARG A 65 -21.62 9.99 14.72
C ARG A 65 -22.65 8.90 14.47
N GLY A 66 -22.50 8.17 13.38
CA GLY A 66 -23.37 7.06 13.05
C GLY A 66 -22.85 6.23 11.89
N SER A 67 -23.68 5.26 11.48
CA SER A 67 -23.53 4.55 10.24
C SER A 67 -24.81 4.65 9.42
N ALA A 68 -24.68 4.66 8.11
CA ALA A 68 -25.78 4.58 7.17
C ALA A 68 -25.46 3.47 6.17
N THR A 69 -26.40 2.57 5.94
CA THR A 69 -26.23 1.47 5.00
C THR A 69 -27.37 1.42 4.01
N LEU A 70 -27.02 1.26 2.73
CA LEU A 70 -27.93 1.00 1.64
C LEU A 70 -27.57 -0.34 1.01
N ALA A 71 -28.53 -1.22 0.76
CA ALA A 71 -28.24 -2.49 0.10
C ALA A 71 -29.40 -2.98 -0.77
N THR A 72 -29.05 -3.79 -1.76
CA THR A 72 -29.96 -4.36 -2.76
C THR A 72 -29.72 -5.86 -2.91
N ASP A 73 -30.77 -6.59 -3.30
CA ASP A 73 -30.60 -7.98 -3.73
C ASP A 73 -30.17 -7.97 -5.19
N ILE A 74 -29.17 -8.79 -5.50
CA ILE A 74 -28.63 -8.95 -6.86
C ILE A 74 -28.57 -10.43 -7.21
N LEU A 75 -28.48 -10.69 -8.52
CA LEU A 75 -28.00 -11.97 -9.02
C LEU A 75 -26.59 -11.73 -9.54
N LEU A 76 -25.61 -12.46 -9.00
CA LEU A 76 -24.23 -12.38 -9.44
C LEU A 76 -24.06 -13.17 -10.73
N PRO A 77 -23.51 -12.54 -11.78
CA PRO A 77 -23.17 -13.28 -12.99
C PRO A 77 -21.96 -14.19 -12.75
N GLU A 78 -21.73 -15.13 -13.66
CA GLU A 78 -20.46 -15.86 -13.71
C GLU A 78 -19.31 -14.89 -14.00
N ARG A 79 -18.19 -15.07 -13.28
CA ARG A 79 -17.01 -14.18 -13.34
C ARG A 79 -17.39 -12.70 -13.20
N PRO A 80 -17.94 -12.30 -12.04
CA PRO A 80 -18.45 -10.95 -11.84
C PRO A 80 -17.33 -9.90 -11.85
N ILE A 81 -17.63 -8.78 -12.48
CA ILE A 81 -16.88 -7.54 -12.41
C ILE A 81 -17.75 -6.52 -11.69
N TRP A 82 -17.27 -5.94 -10.60
CA TRP A 82 -17.89 -4.80 -9.92
C TRP A 82 -17.12 -3.54 -10.29
N CYS A 83 -17.77 -2.57 -10.91
CA CYS A 83 -17.16 -1.28 -11.18
C CYS A 83 -18.00 -0.13 -10.64
N GLY A 84 -17.35 1.00 -10.40
CA GLY A 84 -18.02 2.22 -9.99
C GLY A 84 -17.04 3.31 -9.64
N GLN A 85 -17.57 4.43 -9.19
CA GLN A 85 -16.78 5.57 -8.74
C GLN A 85 -17.17 5.93 -7.31
N VAL A 86 -16.16 6.20 -6.48
CA VAL A 86 -16.32 6.73 -5.12
C VAL A 86 -15.63 8.08 -5.05
N LYS A 87 -16.36 9.10 -4.62
CA LYS A 87 -15.83 10.42 -4.35
C LYS A 87 -15.99 10.77 -2.87
N THR A 88 -14.98 11.42 -2.32
CA THR A 88 -15.04 11.98 -0.98
C THR A 88 -14.36 13.35 -0.91
N ASP A 89 -14.83 14.20 0.00
CA ASP A 89 -14.28 15.53 0.29
C ASP A 89 -13.41 15.56 1.56
N LEU A 90 -13.13 14.40 2.16
CA LEU A 90 -12.36 14.25 3.38
C LEU A 90 -11.24 13.22 3.26
N SER A 91 -10.24 13.33 4.13
CA SER A 91 -9.28 12.25 4.36
C SER A 91 -9.95 11.21 5.29
N PRO A 92 -10.14 9.95 4.86
CA PRO A 92 -10.83 8.97 5.68
C PRO A 92 -10.20 8.75 7.06
N THR A 93 -11.03 8.39 8.03
CA THR A 93 -10.62 8.12 9.41
C THR A 93 -11.33 6.88 9.94
N ALA A 94 -10.95 6.42 11.12
CA ALA A 94 -11.67 5.35 11.81
C ALA A 94 -13.17 5.66 12.02
N TYR A 95 -13.55 6.94 12.01
CA TYR A 95 -14.93 7.41 12.20
C TYR A 95 -15.57 8.00 10.94
N ASN A 96 -14.84 8.13 9.85
CA ASN A 96 -15.32 8.66 8.57
C ASN A 96 -14.75 7.81 7.42
N HIS A 97 -15.48 6.78 7.00
CA HIS A 97 -15.05 5.86 5.95
C HIS A 97 -16.26 5.25 5.25
N ALA A 98 -16.08 4.85 3.98
CA ALA A 98 -17.07 4.10 3.24
C ALA A 98 -16.60 2.67 2.99
N THR A 99 -17.55 1.75 2.86
CA THR A 99 -17.32 0.36 2.47
C THR A 99 -18.35 -0.03 1.42
N ILE A 100 -17.88 -0.55 0.30
CA ILE A 100 -18.73 -1.18 -0.72
C ILE A 100 -18.75 -2.69 -0.43
N LEU A 101 -19.91 -3.21 -0.07
CA LEU A 101 -20.15 -4.63 0.13
C LEU A 101 -20.38 -5.27 -1.25
N LEU A 102 -19.36 -5.94 -1.80
CA LEU A 102 -19.39 -6.48 -3.16
C LEU A 102 -20.27 -7.73 -3.25
N CYS A 103 -20.04 -8.68 -2.33
CA CYS A 103 -20.84 -9.91 -2.24
C CYS A 103 -20.72 -10.60 -0.89
N ALA A 104 -21.81 -11.22 -0.44
CA ALA A 104 -21.83 -12.19 0.63
C ALA A 104 -21.28 -13.55 0.14
N ILE A 105 -20.43 -14.16 0.95
CA ILE A 105 -19.79 -15.45 0.66
C ILE A 105 -20.51 -16.59 1.37
N LYS A 106 -20.69 -16.46 2.69
CA LYS A 106 -21.28 -17.52 3.52
C LYS A 106 -21.90 -16.97 4.80
N PRO A 107 -22.92 -17.64 5.36
CA PRO A 107 -23.39 -17.35 6.69
C PRO A 107 -22.31 -17.63 7.74
N LEU A 108 -22.34 -16.85 8.81
CA LEU A 108 -21.56 -17.00 10.03
C LEU A 108 -22.53 -17.14 11.22
N GLU A 109 -21.99 -17.33 12.43
CA GLU A 109 -22.81 -17.42 13.65
C GLU A 109 -23.58 -16.12 13.95
N GLY A 110 -24.72 -16.23 14.63
CA GLY A 110 -25.44 -15.06 15.17
C GLY A 110 -25.99 -14.09 14.12
N LYS A 111 -26.71 -14.60 13.10
CA LYS A 111 -27.32 -13.80 12.01
C LYS A 111 -26.32 -12.90 11.26
N SER A 112 -25.06 -13.32 11.18
CA SER A 112 -24.02 -12.58 10.46
C SER A 112 -23.59 -13.34 9.20
N TYR A 113 -22.95 -12.62 8.29
CA TYR A 113 -22.45 -13.15 7.03
C TYR A 113 -21.05 -12.64 6.78
N GLU A 114 -20.23 -13.46 6.13
CA GLU A 114 -18.94 -13.05 5.60
C GLU A 114 -19.13 -12.43 4.22
N TYR A 115 -18.57 -11.24 4.00
CA TYR A 115 -18.57 -10.54 2.72
C TYR A 115 -17.15 -10.34 2.21
N VAL A 116 -16.99 -10.24 0.89
CA VAL A 116 -15.90 -9.47 0.29
C VAL A 116 -16.38 -8.04 0.08
N ALA A 117 -15.54 -7.09 0.46
CA ALA A 117 -15.85 -5.67 0.42
C ALA A 117 -14.64 -4.87 -0.03
N LEU A 118 -14.91 -3.74 -0.70
CA LEU A 118 -13.94 -2.71 -1.01
C LEU A 118 -14.09 -1.58 0.02
N ASP A 119 -13.13 -1.43 0.91
CA ASP A 119 -13.14 -0.39 1.94
C ASP A 119 -12.36 0.86 1.49
N PHE A 120 -12.83 2.03 1.91
CA PHE A 120 -12.20 3.33 1.66
C PHE A 120 -11.86 3.94 3.03
N GLY A 121 -10.76 3.47 3.62
CA GLY A 121 -10.21 3.98 4.89
C GLY A 121 -10.73 3.33 6.17
N GLN A 122 -11.43 2.19 6.10
CA GLN A 122 -11.93 1.48 7.28
C GLN A 122 -10.79 1.12 8.25
N GLY A 123 -11.01 1.38 9.54
CA GLY A 123 -10.01 1.16 10.59
C GLY A 123 -8.92 2.23 10.65
N GLY A 124 -9.07 3.36 9.94
CA GLY A 124 -8.14 4.49 9.98
C GLY A 124 -6.87 4.29 9.15
N GLN A 125 -6.81 3.27 8.29
CA GLN A 125 -5.64 2.98 7.47
C GLN A 125 -5.50 3.88 6.25
N GLN A 126 -6.47 4.75 5.98
CA GLN A 126 -6.46 5.71 4.85
C GLN A 126 -6.07 5.03 3.53
N ARG A 127 -6.58 3.83 3.24
CA ARG A 127 -6.30 3.08 2.00
C ARG A 127 -7.58 2.54 1.41
N ILE A 128 -7.51 2.20 0.12
CA ILE A 128 -8.52 1.36 -0.53
C ILE A 128 -8.08 -0.08 -0.38
N ASN A 129 -8.87 -0.92 0.28
CA ASN A 129 -8.54 -2.34 0.40
C ASN A 129 -9.70 -3.23 -0.05
N LEU A 130 -9.35 -4.25 -0.83
CA LEU A 130 -10.21 -5.40 -0.98
C LEU A 130 -10.01 -6.29 0.25
N ARG A 131 -11.08 -6.59 0.98
CA ARG A 131 -10.99 -7.36 2.21
C ARG A 131 -12.22 -8.21 2.51
N ARG A 132 -12.04 -9.13 3.45
CA ARG A 132 -13.12 -9.90 4.06
C ARG A 132 -13.69 -9.12 5.24
N VAL A 133 -15.01 -9.05 5.33
CA VAL A 133 -15.72 -8.33 6.39
C VAL A 133 -16.85 -9.20 6.92
N LYS A 134 -16.94 -9.35 8.24
CA LYS A 134 -18.13 -9.87 8.92
C LYS A 134 -19.17 -8.76 8.97
N VAL A 135 -20.33 -9.01 8.38
CA VAL A 135 -21.50 -8.14 8.46
C VAL A 135 -22.50 -8.79 9.42
N GLY A 136 -22.59 -8.24 10.62
CA GLY A 136 -23.61 -8.60 11.61
C GLY A 136 -24.79 -7.65 11.59
N ARG A 137 -25.90 -8.06 12.22
CA ARG A 137 -27.03 -7.17 12.53
C ARG A 137 -27.17 -7.02 14.03
N SER A 138 -27.46 -5.80 14.47
CA SER A 138 -27.78 -5.56 15.87
C SER A 138 -29.14 -6.19 16.21
N ASP A 139 -29.23 -6.91 17.34
CA ASP A 139 -30.52 -7.43 17.80
C ASP A 139 -31.45 -6.32 18.31
N SER A 140 -30.91 -5.17 18.73
CA SER A 140 -31.68 -4.00 19.15
C SER A 140 -32.06 -3.08 17.99
N HIS A 141 -31.25 -3.07 16.93
CA HIS A 141 -31.46 -2.25 15.72
C HIS A 141 -31.24 -3.12 14.48
N PRO A 142 -32.21 -3.96 14.09
CA PRO A 142 -32.04 -4.98 13.04
C PRO A 142 -31.77 -4.42 11.64
N THR A 143 -31.94 -3.11 11.44
CA THR A 143 -31.59 -2.39 10.22
C THR A 143 -30.13 -1.92 10.18
N GLU A 144 -29.45 -1.86 11.34
CA GLU A 144 -28.06 -1.42 11.46
C GLU A 144 -27.08 -2.56 11.14
N PHE A 145 -26.15 -2.29 10.23
CA PHE A 145 -25.10 -3.22 9.86
C PHE A 145 -23.85 -2.97 10.71
N ILE A 146 -23.37 -4.01 11.37
CA ILE A 146 -22.10 -3.97 12.12
C ILE A 146 -21.03 -4.64 11.26
N LEU A 147 -20.14 -3.83 10.70
CA LEU A 147 -19.03 -4.29 9.87
C LEU A 147 -17.79 -4.52 10.74
N SER A 148 -17.21 -5.70 10.67
CA SER A 148 -15.98 -6.07 11.39
C SER A 148 -14.98 -6.72 10.41
N PRO A 149 -13.79 -6.12 10.19
CA PRO A 149 -12.77 -6.72 9.33
C PRO A 149 -12.39 -8.14 9.76
N LEU A 150 -12.20 -9.04 8.80
CA LEU A 150 -11.79 -10.42 9.03
C LEU A 150 -10.38 -10.65 8.48
N GLY A 151 -9.40 -10.67 9.39
CA GLY A 151 -8.00 -10.85 9.04
C GLY A 151 -7.40 -9.64 8.32
N ARG A 152 -6.28 -9.87 7.63
CA ARG A 152 -5.62 -8.85 6.81
C ARG A 152 -6.40 -8.60 5.50
N PRO A 153 -6.25 -7.43 4.87
CA PRO A 153 -6.69 -7.22 3.49
C PRO A 153 -6.25 -8.33 2.54
N LEU A 154 -7.09 -8.59 1.53
CA LEU A 154 -6.76 -9.42 0.38
C LEU A 154 -5.82 -8.65 -0.55
N ILE A 155 -6.20 -7.41 -0.88
CA ILE A 155 -5.42 -6.47 -1.68
C ILE A 155 -5.50 -5.10 -1.02
N SER A 156 -4.40 -4.37 -0.96
CA SER A 156 -4.33 -3.02 -0.37
C SER A 156 -3.71 -2.05 -1.36
N SER A 157 -4.36 -0.90 -1.58
CA SER A 157 -3.79 0.16 -2.41
C SER A 157 -2.44 0.63 -1.84
N PRO A 158 -1.45 0.91 -2.69
CA PRO A 158 -0.19 1.49 -2.27
C PRO A 158 -0.38 2.95 -1.85
N VAL A 159 -1.33 3.65 -2.48
CA VAL A 159 -1.65 5.07 -2.25
C VAL A 159 -2.57 5.25 -1.03
N LEU A 160 -2.26 6.26 -0.20
CA LEU A 160 -3.11 6.69 0.89
C LEU A 160 -4.20 7.66 0.40
N LEU A 161 -5.43 7.48 0.88
CA LEU A 161 -6.53 8.43 0.82
C LEU A 161 -6.28 9.56 1.82
N ASN A 162 -5.43 10.53 1.46
CA ASN A 162 -4.99 11.60 2.35
C ASN A 162 -5.65 12.96 2.08
N ALA A 163 -6.45 13.08 1.00
CA ALA A 163 -7.19 14.29 0.64
C ALA A 163 -8.54 13.94 0.00
N SER A 164 -9.34 14.97 -0.29
CA SER A 164 -10.51 14.83 -1.15
C SER A 164 -10.11 14.26 -2.50
N GLY A 165 -10.87 13.30 -3.02
CA GLY A 165 -10.54 12.65 -4.28
C GLY A 165 -11.71 11.85 -4.83
N SER A 166 -11.52 11.36 -6.06
CA SER A 166 -12.49 10.52 -6.73
C SER A 166 -11.75 9.37 -7.39
N TRP A 167 -12.18 8.15 -7.12
CA TRP A 167 -11.54 6.93 -7.61
C TRP A 167 -12.55 6.09 -8.36
N ASP A 168 -12.19 5.72 -9.58
CA ASP A 168 -12.85 4.66 -10.30
C ASP A 168 -12.24 3.33 -9.83
N TYR A 169 -13.09 2.34 -9.57
CA TYR A 169 -12.68 0.99 -9.21
C TYR A 169 -13.24 -0.04 -10.19
N ASP A 170 -12.48 -1.11 -10.41
CA ASP A 170 -12.89 -2.32 -11.12
C ASP A 170 -12.35 -3.52 -10.30
N VAL A 171 -13.26 -4.27 -9.71
CA VAL A 171 -12.94 -5.50 -8.96
C VAL A 171 -13.42 -6.68 -9.77
N ARG A 172 -12.52 -7.63 -10.05
CA ARG A 172 -12.83 -8.83 -10.82
C ARG A 172 -12.69 -10.06 -9.95
N TYR A 173 -13.59 -11.02 -10.15
CA TYR A 173 -13.46 -12.33 -9.53
C TYR A 173 -13.66 -13.45 -10.54
N SER A 174 -12.81 -14.48 -10.50
CA SER A 174 -13.07 -15.77 -11.13
C SER A 174 -12.66 -16.92 -10.21
N ALA A 175 -13.31 -18.06 -10.36
CA ALA A 175 -12.97 -19.25 -9.58
C ALA A 175 -11.54 -19.75 -9.92
N GLU A 176 -11.07 -19.45 -11.11
CA GLU A 176 -9.76 -19.86 -11.61
C GLU A 176 -8.64 -18.93 -11.14
N ALA A 177 -8.82 -17.61 -11.28
CA ALA A 177 -7.78 -16.60 -11.03
C ALA A 177 -7.90 -15.91 -9.66
N GLY A 178 -9.03 -16.05 -8.95
CA GLY A 178 -9.25 -15.34 -7.70
C GLY A 178 -9.65 -13.89 -7.92
N TRP A 179 -9.17 -12.99 -7.07
CA TRP A 179 -9.58 -11.58 -7.06
C TRP A 179 -8.53 -10.69 -7.73
N GLN A 180 -8.99 -9.68 -8.47
CA GLN A 180 -8.15 -8.60 -8.97
C GLN A 180 -8.79 -7.26 -8.62
N LEU A 181 -7.98 -6.27 -8.27
CA LEU A 181 -8.44 -4.90 -8.02
C LEU A 181 -7.68 -3.95 -8.94
N TYR A 182 -8.43 -3.17 -9.72
CA TYR A 182 -7.93 -2.07 -10.51
C TYR A 182 -8.48 -0.76 -9.97
N LEU A 183 -7.64 0.27 -9.97
CA LEU A 183 -8.04 1.63 -9.61
C LEU A 183 -7.56 2.62 -10.66
N ARG A 184 -8.25 3.75 -10.73
CA ARG A 184 -7.84 4.91 -11.51
C ARG A 184 -8.35 6.17 -10.82
N GLU A 185 -7.57 7.24 -10.85
CA GLU A 185 -8.08 8.56 -10.45
C GLU A 185 -9.15 9.04 -11.45
N ALA A 186 -10.32 9.38 -10.95
CA ALA A 186 -11.45 9.73 -11.80
C ALA A 186 -11.20 11.03 -12.57
N GLY A 187 -11.39 10.98 -13.89
CA GLY A 187 -11.12 12.11 -14.78
C GLY A 187 -9.66 12.26 -15.19
N SER A 188 -8.78 11.36 -14.74
CA SER A 188 -7.40 11.25 -15.23
C SER A 188 -7.37 10.61 -16.62
N GLU A 189 -6.44 11.05 -17.47
CA GLU A 189 -6.10 10.38 -18.74
C GLU A 189 -5.26 9.10 -18.52
N GLN A 190 -4.88 8.82 -17.27
CA GLN A 190 -4.13 7.61 -16.92
C GLN A 190 -4.93 6.33 -17.20
N GLU A 191 -4.21 5.30 -17.64
CA GLU A 191 -4.79 3.96 -17.78
C GLU A 191 -5.13 3.36 -16.41
N TRP A 192 -5.99 2.35 -16.40
CA TRP A 192 -6.32 1.59 -15.19
C TRP A 192 -5.06 0.94 -14.60
N GLU A 193 -4.83 1.16 -13.31
CA GLU A 193 -3.73 0.55 -12.58
C GLU A 193 -4.19 -0.76 -11.92
N LEU A 194 -3.49 -1.87 -12.18
CA LEU A 194 -3.67 -3.10 -11.40
C LEU A 194 -3.03 -2.93 -10.03
N ILE A 195 -3.86 -2.88 -8.99
CA ILE A 195 -3.42 -2.69 -7.61
C ILE A 195 -2.93 -4.00 -6.98
N GLY A 196 -3.53 -5.12 -7.39
CA GLY A 196 -3.07 -6.42 -6.95
C GLY A 196 -4.01 -7.55 -7.32
N GLU A 197 -3.53 -8.75 -7.03
CA GLU A 197 -4.21 -10.02 -7.29
C GLU A 197 -4.17 -10.89 -6.02
N GLU A 198 -5.26 -11.61 -5.75
CA GLU A 198 -5.35 -12.56 -4.64
C GLU A 198 -5.88 -13.90 -5.15
N GLU A 199 -4.94 -14.81 -5.38
CA GLU A 199 -5.21 -16.17 -5.90
C GLU A 199 -5.42 -17.21 -4.80
N GLY A 200 -5.09 -16.92 -3.54
CA GLY A 200 -5.21 -17.84 -2.41
C GLY A 200 -6.63 -17.92 -1.84
N PHE A 201 -7.42 -16.86 -1.97
CA PHE A 201 -8.79 -16.79 -1.46
C PHE A 201 -9.83 -16.87 -2.59
N ARG A 202 -10.26 -18.10 -2.93
CA ARG A 202 -11.24 -18.39 -3.99
C ARG A 202 -12.55 -18.98 -3.45
N PRO A 203 -13.42 -18.16 -2.83
CA PRO A 203 -14.69 -18.65 -2.30
C PRO A 203 -15.70 -18.95 -3.43
N ILE A 204 -16.56 -19.95 -3.23
CA ILE A 204 -17.73 -20.11 -4.10
C ILE A 204 -18.70 -18.96 -3.80
N LEU A 205 -19.05 -18.18 -4.83
CA LEU A 205 -20.00 -17.08 -4.70
C LEU A 205 -21.44 -17.58 -4.94
N PRO A 206 -22.37 -17.41 -3.99
CA PRO A 206 -23.77 -17.69 -4.23
C PRO A 206 -24.35 -16.74 -5.29
N GLU A 207 -25.04 -17.28 -6.30
CA GLU A 207 -25.69 -16.52 -7.38
C GLU A 207 -26.66 -15.48 -6.81
N LYS A 208 -27.57 -15.88 -5.92
CA LYS A 208 -28.41 -14.94 -5.17
C LYS A 208 -27.56 -14.25 -4.11
N ASN A 209 -27.34 -12.96 -4.29
CA ASN A 209 -26.42 -12.21 -3.46
C ASN A 209 -26.96 -10.83 -3.10
N THR A 210 -26.14 -10.07 -2.39
CA THR A 210 -26.46 -8.72 -1.96
C THR A 210 -25.28 -7.80 -2.23
N PHE A 211 -25.55 -6.66 -2.84
CA PHE A 211 -24.61 -5.56 -2.99
C PHE A 211 -25.02 -4.42 -2.07
N GLY A 212 -24.06 -3.71 -1.48
CA GLY A 212 -24.37 -2.62 -0.58
C GLY A 212 -23.28 -1.58 -0.42
N ILE A 213 -23.65 -0.48 0.19
CA ILE A 213 -22.81 0.66 0.52
C ILE A 213 -23.05 0.95 1.99
N SER A 214 -21.98 1.07 2.76
CA SER A 214 -22.04 1.43 4.17
C SER A 214 -21.09 2.58 4.44
N CYS A 215 -21.58 3.65 5.04
CA CYS A 215 -20.79 4.82 5.41
C CYS A 215 -20.81 4.98 6.93
N THR A 216 -19.62 5.00 7.54
CA THR A 216 -19.46 5.50 8.91
C THR A 216 -19.13 6.97 8.84
N PHE A 217 -19.82 7.80 9.62
CA PHE A 217 -19.69 9.25 9.56
C PHE A 217 -19.71 9.90 10.95
N THR A 218 -19.27 11.14 10.98
CA THR A 218 -19.39 12.10 12.08
C THR A 218 -20.31 13.24 11.68
N SER A 219 -20.80 14.04 12.64
CA SER A 219 -21.62 15.23 12.36
C SER A 219 -20.92 16.30 11.53
N THR A 220 -19.59 16.25 11.41
CA THR A 220 -18.81 17.13 10.52
C THR A 220 -18.82 16.60 9.07
N HIS A 221 -18.83 15.29 8.90
CA HIS A 221 -18.63 14.61 7.61
C HIS A 221 -19.80 13.71 7.25
N HIS A 222 -21.00 14.23 7.52
CA HIS A 222 -22.27 13.53 7.38
C HIS A 222 -22.83 13.55 5.94
N MET A 223 -22.12 14.19 5.01
CA MET A 223 -22.47 14.31 3.58
C MET A 223 -21.28 14.06 2.63
N SER A 224 -20.18 13.55 3.18
CA SER A 224 -18.86 13.55 2.54
C SER A 224 -18.59 12.42 1.55
N TRP A 225 -19.59 11.59 1.26
CA TRP A 225 -19.43 10.39 0.43
C TRP A 225 -20.42 10.40 -0.71
N HIS A 226 -19.90 10.18 -1.93
CA HIS A 226 -20.68 10.16 -3.15
C HIS A 226 -20.30 8.95 -4.01
N PHE A 227 -21.30 8.34 -4.64
CA PHE A 227 -21.13 7.12 -5.43
C PHE A 227 -21.77 7.30 -6.81
N ARG A 228 -21.07 6.84 -7.85
CA ARG A 228 -21.52 6.95 -9.24
C ARG A 228 -21.26 5.66 -10.00
N GLN A 229 -22.06 5.46 -11.06
CA GLN A 229 -21.81 4.43 -12.09
C GLN A 229 -21.61 3.01 -11.55
N LEU A 230 -22.30 2.66 -10.46
CA LEU A 230 -22.20 1.33 -9.84
C LEU A 230 -22.81 0.27 -10.78
N ARG A 231 -21.99 -0.69 -11.22
CA ARG A 231 -22.39 -1.75 -12.13
C ARG A 231 -21.77 -3.09 -11.75
N ILE A 232 -22.47 -4.16 -12.09
CA ILE A 232 -22.01 -5.55 -11.96
C ILE A 232 -22.33 -6.28 -13.25
N TYR A 233 -21.34 -6.87 -13.91
CA TYR A 233 -21.52 -7.55 -15.18
C TYR A 233 -20.56 -8.75 -15.31
N PRO A 234 -20.87 -9.77 -16.14
CA PRO A 234 -19.95 -10.89 -16.39
C PRO A 234 -18.74 -10.44 -17.19
N ALA A 235 -17.60 -11.11 -16.97
CA ALA A 235 -16.34 -10.85 -17.66
C ALA A 235 -16.30 -11.24 -19.17
N SER A 236 -17.41 -11.28 -19.90
CA SER A 236 -17.42 -11.50 -21.35
C SER A 236 -18.67 -10.90 -21.99
N GLU A 237 -18.46 -10.21 -23.12
CA GLU A 237 -19.38 -9.40 -23.94
C GLU A 237 -19.37 -7.89 -23.60
N THR A 238 -18.65 -7.12 -24.42
CA THR A 238 -18.52 -5.64 -24.41
C THR A 238 -17.85 -5.05 -23.17
N ASP A 239 -16.52 -5.21 -23.11
CA ASP A 239 -15.64 -4.43 -22.26
C ASP A 239 -15.80 -2.92 -22.58
N PRO A 240 -16.20 -2.06 -21.63
CA PRO A 240 -16.25 -0.61 -21.86
C PRO A 240 -14.87 0.03 -22.06
N ILE A 241 -13.78 -0.75 -21.93
CA ILE A 241 -12.42 -0.35 -22.30
C ILE A 241 -12.17 -0.54 -23.82
N GLY A 242 -13.17 -1.01 -24.58
CA GLY A 242 -13.14 -1.07 -26.04
C GLY A 242 -14.42 -0.58 -26.70
N GLU A 243 -14.52 0.73 -26.94
CA GLU A 243 -15.32 1.22 -28.07
C GLU A 243 -14.43 1.33 -29.32
N GLU A 244 -15.02 0.94 -30.45
CA GLU A 244 -14.42 0.61 -31.74
C GLU A 244 -13.61 1.76 -32.39
N GLY A 245 -12.42 1.45 -32.91
CA GLY A 245 -11.74 2.33 -33.87
C GLY A 245 -10.21 2.21 -33.99
N THR A 246 -9.52 1.53 -33.09
CA THR A 246 -8.05 1.51 -33.10
C THR A 246 -7.53 0.18 -33.69
N PRO A 247 -6.63 0.20 -34.69
CA PRO A 247 -6.10 -1.03 -35.31
C PRO A 247 -5.40 -1.91 -34.26
N PRO A 248 -5.27 -3.24 -34.51
CA PRO A 248 -4.73 -4.18 -33.55
C PRO A 248 -3.40 -3.68 -32.99
N ARG A 249 -3.30 -3.71 -31.66
CA ARG A 249 -2.15 -3.35 -30.84
C ARG A 249 -0.84 -3.76 -31.53
N PRO A 250 0.03 -2.81 -31.95
CA PRO A 250 1.39 -3.17 -32.29
C PRO A 250 2.07 -3.76 -31.04
N GLU A 251 2.87 -4.80 -31.24
CA GLU A 251 3.65 -5.43 -30.18
C GLU A 251 4.38 -4.39 -29.33
N PRO A 252 4.49 -4.60 -28.00
CA PRO A 252 4.98 -3.59 -27.07
C PRO A 252 6.40 -3.18 -27.45
N VAL A 253 6.51 -1.98 -28.04
CA VAL A 253 7.77 -1.25 -28.09
C VAL A 253 8.10 -0.87 -26.63
N PRO A 254 9.33 -1.10 -26.14
CA PRO A 254 9.71 -0.70 -24.80
C PRO A 254 9.67 0.83 -24.70
N THR A 255 8.61 1.36 -24.11
CA THR A 255 8.49 2.78 -23.77
C THR A 255 9.47 3.06 -22.62
N PRO A 256 10.27 4.14 -22.69
CA PRO A 256 11.36 4.39 -21.75
C PRO A 256 10.84 4.51 -20.32
N THR A 257 11.56 3.83 -19.43
CA THR A 257 11.38 3.87 -17.98
C THR A 257 11.30 5.32 -17.47
N PRO A 258 10.27 5.71 -16.71
CA PRO A 258 10.30 6.97 -15.99
C PRO A 258 11.46 6.91 -14.99
N THR A 259 12.43 7.80 -15.14
CA THR A 259 13.57 7.95 -14.24
C THR A 259 13.06 8.18 -12.82
N PRO A 260 13.46 7.38 -11.81
CA PRO A 260 13.12 7.69 -10.43
C PRO A 260 13.76 9.02 -10.06
N ARG A 261 12.96 10.05 -9.79
CA ARG A 261 13.49 11.29 -9.22
C ARG A 261 13.88 11.01 -7.77
N LEU A 262 15.16 10.76 -7.52
CA LEU A 262 15.74 10.88 -6.18
C LEU A 262 15.71 12.37 -5.81
N GLY A 263 15.01 12.75 -4.74
CA GLY A 263 14.89 14.13 -4.26
C GLY A 263 15.77 14.41 -3.04
N LEU A 264 15.34 15.32 -2.15
CA LEU A 264 15.95 15.51 -0.83
C LEU A 264 15.58 14.36 0.10
N LEU A 265 16.55 13.88 0.88
CA LEU A 265 16.40 12.84 1.89
C LEU A 265 16.96 13.30 3.24
N LEU A 266 16.44 12.76 4.35
CA LEU A 266 16.98 12.97 5.69
C LEU A 266 18.36 12.30 5.82
N SER A 267 19.40 13.05 6.20
CA SER A 267 20.78 12.57 6.28
C SER A 267 21.26 12.38 7.72
N GLU A 268 21.12 13.42 8.55
CA GLU A 268 21.64 13.45 9.91
C GLU A 268 20.70 14.23 10.82
N VAL A 269 20.54 13.79 12.07
CA VAL A 269 19.66 14.45 13.06
C VAL A 269 20.37 14.57 14.41
N MET A 270 20.37 15.77 14.98
CA MET A 270 20.87 16.05 16.33
C MET A 270 19.72 16.43 17.28
N PRO A 271 19.07 15.44 17.94
CA PRO A 271 17.94 15.70 18.84
C PRO A 271 18.38 16.12 20.25
N HIS A 272 19.65 15.89 20.61
CA HIS A 272 20.17 16.19 21.94
C HIS A 272 21.56 16.81 21.84
N PRO A 273 21.68 18.09 21.48
CA PRO A 273 22.98 18.75 21.36
C PRO A 273 23.65 18.96 22.73
N LYS A 274 24.95 19.27 22.72
CA LYS A 274 25.67 19.77 23.91
C LYS A 274 25.17 21.18 24.27
N ALA A 275 25.51 21.63 25.48
CA ALA A 275 25.31 23.02 25.87
C ALA A 275 25.89 23.97 24.81
N ASP A 276 25.19 25.06 24.54
CA ASP A 276 25.55 26.10 23.56
C ASP A 276 25.59 25.66 22.09
N CYS A 277 25.21 24.41 21.78
CA CYS A 277 24.98 23.93 20.42
C CYS A 277 23.47 23.80 20.15
N PRO A 278 22.97 24.24 18.98
CA PRO A 278 21.56 24.07 18.62
C PRO A 278 21.28 22.65 18.11
N GLU A 279 19.99 22.28 18.12
CA GLU A 279 19.49 21.12 17.37
C GLU A 279 19.59 21.41 15.87
N TYR A 280 19.70 20.36 15.06
CA TYR A 280 19.63 20.48 13.61
C TYR A 280 19.07 19.20 12.96
N ILE A 281 18.55 19.38 11.74
CA ILE A 281 18.17 18.32 10.81
C ILE A 281 18.92 18.58 9.51
N GLU A 282 19.64 17.59 9.01
CA GLU A 282 20.36 17.65 7.75
C GLU A 282 19.61 16.89 6.67
N LEU A 283 19.58 17.48 5.47
CA LEU A 283 19.07 16.85 4.25
C LEU A 283 20.19 16.66 3.24
N TYR A 284 20.10 15.58 2.46
CA TYR A 284 21.00 15.27 1.36
C TYR A 284 20.21 15.26 0.04
N ASN A 285 20.70 15.98 -0.97
CA ASN A 285 20.15 15.88 -2.32
C ASN A 285 20.70 14.63 -3.02
N ALA A 286 19.91 13.57 -3.02
CA ALA A 286 20.24 12.30 -3.67
C ALA A 286 19.96 12.32 -5.19
N GLY A 287 19.37 13.40 -5.71
CA GLY A 287 19.10 13.61 -7.12
C GLY A 287 20.34 13.92 -7.95
N ASP A 288 20.15 13.87 -9.27
CA ASP A 288 21.14 14.23 -10.29
C ASP A 288 21.09 15.71 -10.70
N SER A 289 20.16 16.48 -10.13
CA SER A 289 19.92 17.89 -10.43
C SER A 289 19.74 18.72 -9.16
N PRO A 290 19.98 20.05 -9.22
CA PRO A 290 19.70 20.94 -8.11
C PRO A 290 18.20 20.94 -7.74
N CYS A 291 17.89 21.06 -6.45
CA CYS A 291 16.51 21.21 -5.97
C CYS A 291 16.35 22.45 -5.08
N GLU A 292 15.12 22.96 -4.98
CA GLU A 292 14.81 24.11 -4.14
C GLU A 292 14.30 23.66 -2.77
N LEU A 293 14.99 24.09 -1.72
CA LEU A 293 14.60 23.80 -0.33
C LEU A 293 13.24 24.41 0.05
N GLY A 294 12.90 25.55 -0.55
CA GLY A 294 11.66 26.28 -0.26
C GLY A 294 10.40 25.51 -0.62
N ASP A 295 10.51 24.49 -1.47
CA ASP A 295 9.40 23.60 -1.85
C ASP A 295 9.10 22.56 -0.76
N TYR A 296 9.94 22.48 0.28
CA TYR A 296 9.86 21.48 1.34
C TYR A 296 9.45 22.07 2.68
N ALA A 297 8.86 21.21 3.53
CA ALA A 297 8.60 21.49 4.93
C ALA A 297 9.10 20.35 5.82
N LEU A 298 9.48 20.66 7.06
CA LEU A 298 9.81 19.66 8.08
C LEU A 298 8.62 19.47 9.02
N ALA A 299 8.20 18.22 9.20
CA ALA A 299 7.35 17.80 10.30
C ALA A 299 8.23 17.23 11.42
N ALA A 300 8.13 17.74 12.65
CA ALA A 300 8.84 17.16 13.79
C ALA A 300 7.97 17.09 15.04
N GLY A 301 8.03 15.98 15.77
CA GLY A 301 7.11 15.71 16.86
C GLY A 301 7.37 14.44 17.65
N ARG A 302 6.39 14.06 18.45
CA ARG A 302 6.40 12.78 19.19
C ARG A 302 6.11 11.60 18.28
N ASP A 303 5.09 11.75 17.43
CA ASP A 303 4.54 10.69 16.58
C ASP A 303 3.64 11.31 15.48
N GLY A 304 3.03 10.46 14.64
CA GLY A 304 2.14 10.86 13.55
C GLY A 304 0.83 11.53 13.97
N SER A 305 0.55 11.66 15.28
CA SER A 305 -0.60 12.37 15.84
C SER A 305 -0.22 13.66 16.58
N SER A 306 1.07 13.88 16.83
CA SER A 306 1.57 15.02 17.61
C SER A 306 2.89 15.55 17.05
N TYR A 307 2.80 16.43 16.06
CA TYR A 307 3.93 17.06 15.40
C TYR A 307 3.64 18.51 15.02
N LYS A 308 4.69 19.26 14.69
CA LYS A 308 4.60 20.61 14.12
C LYS A 308 5.24 20.61 12.74
N ILE A 309 4.60 21.28 11.80
CA ILE A 309 5.13 21.52 10.46
C ILE A 309 5.84 22.87 10.44
N THR A 310 7.00 22.93 9.81
CA THR A 310 7.79 24.15 9.62
C THR A 310 8.22 24.23 8.15
N PRO A 311 7.69 25.20 7.37
CA PRO A 311 8.15 25.42 6.01
C PRO A 311 9.62 25.85 6.01
N LEU A 312 10.36 25.46 4.97
CA LEU A 312 11.78 25.73 4.86
C LEU A 312 12.06 26.98 4.01
N PRO A 313 13.16 27.70 4.27
CA PRO A 313 13.49 28.90 3.52
C PRO A 313 13.94 28.55 2.09
N PRO A 314 13.78 29.48 1.12
CA PRO A 314 14.27 29.28 -0.23
C PRO A 314 15.79 29.14 -0.24
N ARG A 315 16.28 28.05 -0.83
CA ARG A 315 17.71 27.74 -0.98
C ARG A 315 17.88 26.66 -2.04
N THR A 316 18.63 26.95 -3.09
CA THR A 316 19.04 25.94 -4.06
C THR A 316 20.09 25.01 -3.46
N ILE A 317 19.89 23.70 -3.61
CA ILE A 317 20.78 22.65 -3.12
C ILE A 317 21.30 21.87 -4.33
N PRO A 318 22.61 21.92 -4.64
CA PRO A 318 23.17 21.16 -5.74
C PRO A 318 22.99 19.65 -5.56
N ALA A 319 23.00 18.91 -6.67
CA ALA A 319 23.03 17.45 -6.66
C ALA A 319 24.20 16.93 -5.81
N GLY A 320 23.97 15.89 -5.02
CA GLY A 320 24.99 15.27 -4.16
C GLY A 320 25.51 16.16 -3.03
N SER A 321 24.79 17.22 -2.67
CA SER A 321 25.17 18.16 -1.61
C SER A 321 24.25 18.07 -0.39
N TYR A 322 24.76 18.56 0.75
CA TYR A 322 24.08 18.58 2.03
C TYR A 322 23.55 19.98 2.35
N ILE A 323 22.44 20.04 3.08
CA ILE A 323 21.95 21.27 3.69
C ILE A 323 21.54 21.00 5.13
N VAL A 324 21.93 21.88 6.04
CA VAL A 324 21.66 21.73 7.48
C VAL A 324 20.68 22.80 7.93
N VAL A 325 19.53 22.35 8.42
CA VAL A 325 18.47 23.22 8.94
C VAL A 325 18.59 23.34 10.44
N THR A 326 18.79 24.57 10.95
CA THR A 326 18.93 24.83 12.39
C THR A 326 18.35 26.19 12.79
N LYS A 327 18.05 26.38 14.07
CA LYS A 327 17.59 27.68 14.62
C LYS A 327 18.69 28.73 14.69
N ASP A 328 19.95 28.29 14.80
CA ASP A 328 21.11 29.17 15.02
C ASP A 328 22.35 28.67 14.24
N PRO A 329 22.46 29.02 12.94
CA PRO A 329 23.59 28.60 12.11
C PRO A 329 24.97 29.04 12.62
N ASP A 330 25.05 30.19 13.30
CA ASP A 330 26.32 30.74 13.78
C ASP A 330 26.80 30.00 15.03
N ALA A 331 25.88 29.68 15.96
CA ALA A 331 26.19 28.81 17.09
C ALA A 331 26.57 27.39 16.62
N LEU A 332 25.88 26.86 15.61
CA LEU A 332 26.23 25.54 15.06
C LEU A 332 27.63 25.54 14.44
N ALA A 333 28.00 26.57 13.69
CA ALA A 333 29.32 26.68 13.10
C ALA A 333 30.43 26.93 14.12
N ALA A 334 30.14 27.64 15.21
CA ALA A 334 31.06 27.74 16.34
C ALA A 334 31.28 26.38 17.02
N ALA A 335 30.25 25.55 17.11
CA ALA A 335 30.32 24.19 17.66
C ALA A 335 31.03 23.19 16.72
N TYR A 336 30.94 23.39 15.41
CA TYR A 336 31.56 22.57 14.37
C TYR A 336 32.39 23.42 13.38
N PRO A 337 33.59 23.88 13.76
CA PRO A 337 34.39 24.80 12.93
C PRO A 337 34.85 24.22 11.59
N ASP A 338 34.93 22.89 11.49
CA ASP A 338 35.33 22.17 10.26
C ASP A 338 34.14 21.88 9.32
N ALA A 339 32.92 22.26 9.71
CA ALA A 339 31.73 22.10 8.89
C ALA A 339 31.59 23.28 7.90
N PRO A 340 31.11 23.02 6.66
CA PRO A 340 30.93 24.08 5.67
C PRO A 340 29.75 24.98 6.05
N ARG A 341 30.04 26.14 6.66
CA ARG A 341 29.06 27.12 7.18
C ARG A 341 28.00 27.52 6.16
N GLU A 342 28.33 27.54 4.87
CA GLU A 342 27.44 27.87 3.76
C GLU A 342 26.32 26.86 3.54
N THR A 343 26.45 25.64 4.08
CA THR A 343 25.38 24.63 4.06
C THR A 343 24.34 24.87 5.15
N PHE A 344 24.59 25.78 6.10
CA PHE A 344 23.71 25.98 7.25
C PHE A 344 22.66 27.06 6.96
N VAL A 345 21.39 26.67 7.07
CA VAL A 345 20.23 27.55 6.86
C VAL A 345 19.44 27.72 8.14
N LYS A 346 18.98 28.96 8.36
CA LYS A 346 18.19 29.32 9.52
C LYS A 346 16.72 28.98 9.28
N ALA A 347 16.15 28.11 10.10
CA ALA A 347 14.71 27.89 10.17
C ALA A 347 14.26 27.65 11.61
N SER A 348 13.01 27.98 11.92
CA SER A 348 12.43 27.75 13.25
C SER A 348 11.99 26.30 13.42
N ILE A 349 12.94 25.36 13.40
CA ILE A 349 12.63 23.94 13.56
C ILE A 349 11.93 23.68 14.90
N PRO A 350 10.93 22.77 14.95
CA PRO A 350 10.33 22.36 16.20
C PRO A 350 11.39 21.75 17.11
N ARG A 351 11.20 21.92 18.43
CA ARG A 351 12.06 21.26 19.42
C ARG A 351 12.03 19.74 19.20
N LEU A 352 13.19 19.13 19.09
CA LEU A 352 13.34 17.68 18.97
C LEU A 352 13.30 17.05 20.37
N LEU A 353 12.79 15.82 20.45
CA LEU A 353 12.67 15.12 21.72
C LEU A 353 13.92 14.27 21.93
N ASN A 354 14.66 14.53 23.01
CA ASN A 354 15.97 13.90 23.23
C ASN A 354 15.93 12.35 23.26
N GLN A 355 14.80 11.74 23.64
CA GLN A 355 14.66 10.30 23.81
C GLN A 355 14.11 9.60 22.57
N SER A 356 13.01 10.09 22.01
CA SER A 356 12.39 9.50 20.82
C SER A 356 11.44 10.49 20.17
N GLY A 357 11.28 10.37 18.85
CA GLY A 357 10.39 11.25 18.09
C GLY A 357 10.28 10.88 16.62
N LEU A 358 9.55 11.73 15.90
CA LEU A 358 9.30 11.62 14.47
C LEU A 358 9.86 12.86 13.76
N ILE A 359 10.53 12.64 12.62
CA ILE A 359 10.89 13.68 11.65
C ILE A 359 10.40 13.24 10.28
N GLY A 360 9.61 14.08 9.62
CA GLY A 360 9.16 13.89 8.24
C GLY A 360 9.61 15.05 7.36
N LEU A 361 10.02 14.74 6.14
CA LEU A 361 10.27 15.70 5.08
C LEU A 361 9.06 15.70 4.14
N LEU A 362 8.46 16.87 3.95
CA LEU A 362 7.27 17.06 3.11
C LEU A 362 7.64 17.88 1.87
N LEU A 363 7.04 17.61 0.73
CA LEU A 363 7.18 18.35 -0.53
C LEU A 363 5.83 18.90 -0.97
N GLY A 364 5.85 20.13 -1.49
CA GLY A 364 4.68 20.79 -2.05
C GLY A 364 3.69 21.32 -1.01
N ASP A 365 2.76 22.15 -1.46
CA ASP A 365 1.71 22.73 -0.63
C ASP A 365 0.67 21.69 -0.15
N ASP A 366 0.66 20.51 -0.77
CA ASP A 366 -0.17 19.34 -0.46
C ASP A 366 0.47 18.41 0.58
N GLY A 367 1.74 18.63 0.94
CA GLY A 367 2.40 17.95 2.06
C GLY A 367 2.77 16.50 1.80
N LEU A 368 3.15 16.15 0.55
CA LEU A 368 3.65 14.82 0.18
C LEU A 368 4.83 14.43 1.08
N VAL A 369 4.72 13.33 1.81
CA VAL A 369 5.85 12.81 2.61
C VAL A 369 6.90 12.21 1.68
N VAL A 370 8.06 12.86 1.58
CA VAL A 370 9.21 12.43 0.78
C VAL A 370 10.10 11.48 1.56
N ASP A 371 10.25 11.72 2.87
CA ASP A 371 11.13 10.94 3.73
C ASP A 371 10.67 10.99 5.19
N LEU A 372 11.03 9.97 5.98
CA LEU A 372 10.56 9.80 7.35
C LEU A 372 11.62 9.12 8.22
N LEU A 373 11.69 9.55 9.49
CA LEU A 373 12.50 8.94 10.51
C LEU A 373 11.74 8.88 11.84
N HIS A 374 11.53 7.68 12.36
CA HIS A 374 11.25 7.39 13.75
C HIS A 374 12.56 7.09 14.46
N TYR A 375 12.96 7.95 15.38
CA TYR A 375 14.18 7.74 16.16
C TYR A 375 13.87 7.44 17.62
N ASP A 376 14.74 6.63 18.21
CA ASP A 376 14.76 6.34 19.64
C ASP A 376 16.22 6.29 20.12
N SER A 377 16.44 6.69 21.37
CA SER A 377 17.76 6.74 21.99
C SER A 377 18.44 5.36 22.11
N SER A 378 17.71 4.27 21.91
CA SER A 378 18.26 2.91 21.74
C SER A 378 19.12 2.75 20.49
N LEU A 379 18.99 3.62 19.50
CA LEU A 379 19.90 3.71 18.35
C LEU A 379 21.28 4.28 18.72
N LEU A 380 21.41 4.88 19.91
CA LEU A 380 22.66 5.46 20.39
C LEU A 380 23.45 4.48 21.30
N PRO A 381 24.79 4.64 21.44
CA PRO A 381 25.63 3.64 22.09
C PRO A 381 25.25 3.40 23.55
N LYS A 382 25.10 2.15 23.98
CA LYS A 382 24.74 1.80 25.37
C LYS A 382 25.89 2.12 26.35
N GLY A 383 25.58 2.28 27.64
CA GLY A 383 26.58 2.46 28.71
C GLY A 383 27.16 3.86 28.90
N MET A 384 26.85 4.81 28.02
CA MET A 384 27.28 6.22 28.18
C MET A 384 26.35 7.00 29.13
N LYS A 385 26.93 7.76 30.08
CA LYS A 385 26.21 8.58 31.09
C LYS A 385 25.34 9.69 30.49
N SER A 386 25.73 10.22 29.33
CA SER A 386 24.96 11.20 28.56
C SER A 386 25.05 10.85 27.08
N LYS A 387 23.97 11.16 26.36
CA LYS A 387 23.87 11.05 24.90
C LYS A 387 23.98 12.41 24.20
N ALA A 388 24.27 13.46 24.96
CA ALA A 388 24.35 14.81 24.43
C ALA A 388 25.52 14.95 23.43
N GLY A 389 25.21 15.50 22.26
CA GLY A 389 26.14 15.74 21.16
C GLY A 389 26.43 14.52 20.28
N ILE A 390 25.57 13.49 20.31
CA ILE A 390 25.67 12.33 19.40
C ILE A 390 24.51 12.39 18.41
N ALA A 391 24.84 12.58 17.13
CA ALA A 391 23.87 12.60 16.05
C ALA A 391 23.47 11.19 15.60
N LEU A 392 22.30 11.09 14.98
CA LEU A 392 21.87 9.94 14.21
C LEU A 392 22.14 10.21 12.74
N GLU A 393 22.86 9.31 12.08
CA GLU A 393 23.24 9.40 10.68
C GLU A 393 22.59 8.26 9.88
N ARG A 394 22.13 8.58 8.66
CA ARG A 394 21.64 7.59 7.69
C ARG A 394 22.83 6.81 7.11
N LYS A 395 22.68 5.49 7.04
CA LYS A 395 23.71 4.56 6.56
C LYS A 395 23.74 4.47 5.05
N ASP A 396 22.57 4.37 4.44
CA ASP A 396 22.43 4.18 3.00
C ASP A 396 21.22 4.94 2.46
N TYR A 397 21.44 5.79 1.47
CA TYR A 397 20.40 6.58 0.80
C TYR A 397 19.58 5.75 -0.20
N GLN A 398 20.02 4.53 -0.52
CA GLN A 398 19.29 3.59 -1.39
C GLN A 398 18.35 2.66 -0.62
N VAL A 399 18.51 2.58 0.71
CA VAL A 399 17.65 1.80 1.58
C VAL A 399 16.46 2.67 2.01
N THR A 400 15.27 2.21 1.67
CA THR A 400 14.01 2.92 1.94
C THR A 400 13.40 2.57 3.30
N GLU A 401 13.80 1.44 3.90
CA GLU A 401 13.36 1.07 5.24
C GLU A 401 14.15 1.83 6.32
N GLU A 402 13.45 2.36 7.32
CA GLU A 402 14.08 3.03 8.47
C GLU A 402 14.88 2.04 9.35
N ALA A 403 14.39 0.79 9.45
CA ALA A 403 14.91 -0.22 10.35
C ALA A 403 16.34 -0.65 9.98
N GLY A 404 17.31 -0.31 10.84
CA GLY A 404 18.72 -0.66 10.64
C GLY A 404 19.46 0.24 9.64
N ASN A 405 18.81 1.30 9.14
CA ASN A 405 19.41 2.28 8.23
C ASN A 405 19.89 3.57 8.95
N TRP A 406 19.73 3.64 10.26
CA TRP A 406 20.18 4.77 11.09
C TRP A 406 21.08 4.29 12.23
N TYR A 407 22.14 5.03 12.51
CA TYR A 407 23.14 4.68 13.54
C TYR A 407 23.72 5.96 14.16
N ALA A 408 24.39 5.79 15.30
CA ALA A 408 25.10 6.88 15.94
C ALA A 408 26.33 7.29 15.13
N ALA A 409 26.49 8.59 14.91
CA ALA A 409 27.69 9.16 14.32
C ALA A 409 28.95 8.71 15.07
N SER A 410 30.01 8.40 14.33
CA SER A 410 31.21 7.79 14.88
C SER A 410 31.94 8.73 15.84
N ARG A 411 32.60 8.16 16.85
CA ARG A 411 33.46 8.92 17.76
C ARG A 411 34.65 9.52 17.03
N SER A 412 35.18 8.81 16.02
CA SER A 412 36.29 9.29 15.20
C SER A 412 35.93 10.52 14.36
N ALA A 413 34.65 10.70 14.02
CA ALA A 413 34.13 11.89 13.36
C ALA A 413 33.71 13.01 14.34
N GLY A 414 33.83 12.78 15.64
CA GLY A 414 33.42 13.74 16.67
C GLY A 414 31.96 13.64 17.09
N PHE A 415 31.29 12.51 16.78
CA PHE A 415 29.88 12.21 17.06
C PHE A 415 28.84 13.04 16.29
N ALA A 416 29.24 13.75 15.23
CA ALA A 416 28.35 14.40 14.26
C ALA A 416 29.14 14.82 13.00
N THR A 417 28.47 14.92 11.86
CA THR A 417 29.09 15.33 10.59
C THR A 417 28.32 16.42 9.80
N PRO A 418 27.81 17.49 10.46
CA PRO A 418 26.95 18.45 9.79
C PRO A 418 27.62 19.11 8.58
N GLY A 419 26.87 19.17 7.48
CA GLY A 419 27.27 19.68 6.18
C GLY A 419 28.23 18.77 5.42
N ARG A 420 28.50 17.55 5.91
CA ARG A 420 29.50 16.63 5.35
C ARG A 420 28.92 15.23 5.23
N LYS A 421 29.69 14.35 4.61
CA LYS A 421 29.30 12.94 4.47
C LYS A 421 29.27 12.25 5.83
N ASN A 422 28.17 11.54 6.10
CA ASN A 422 27.99 10.66 7.26
C ASN A 422 29.20 9.73 7.49
N SER A 423 29.53 9.55 8.76
CA SER A 423 30.66 8.76 9.25
C SER A 423 30.47 7.26 9.01
N ALA A 424 31.52 6.42 9.11
CA ALA A 424 31.32 4.97 9.05
C ALA A 424 30.82 4.42 10.41
N PRO A 425 29.92 3.41 10.45
CA PRO A 425 29.50 2.77 11.70
C PRO A 425 30.69 2.17 12.46
N GLU A 426 30.72 2.30 13.79
CA GLU A 426 31.74 1.66 14.63
C GLU A 426 31.38 0.18 14.91
N ASP A 427 32.32 -0.74 14.68
CA ASP A 427 32.18 -2.14 15.10
C ASP A 427 32.19 -2.24 16.64
N SER A 428 31.02 -2.46 17.24
CA SER A 428 30.92 -2.74 18.67
C SER A 428 31.40 -4.17 18.94
N GLY A 429 32.57 -4.30 19.58
CA GLY A 429 33.16 -5.57 19.97
C GLY A 429 32.24 -6.46 20.84
N SER A 430 32.08 -7.70 20.40
CA SER A 430 31.61 -8.91 21.08
C SER A 430 30.54 -8.76 22.19
N ASP A 431 29.29 -9.02 21.82
CA ASP A 431 28.38 -9.78 22.69
C ASP A 431 27.97 -11.05 21.93
N LYS A 432 28.30 -12.21 22.50
CA LYS A 432 28.04 -13.52 21.89
C LYS A 432 26.60 -13.93 22.18
N GLY A 433 25.84 -14.24 21.13
CA GLY A 433 24.66 -15.10 21.26
C GLY A 433 23.35 -14.56 20.71
N ASN A 434 23.33 -14.02 19.49
CA ASN A 434 22.24 -14.27 18.54
C ASN A 434 22.72 -13.85 17.15
N ASN A 435 23.06 -14.80 16.28
CA ASN A 435 23.72 -14.57 14.99
C ASN A 435 22.89 -13.62 14.10
N PRO A 436 23.37 -12.40 13.81
CA PRO A 436 22.85 -11.60 12.72
C PRO A 436 23.27 -12.23 11.39
N LYS A 437 22.33 -12.32 10.45
CA LYS A 437 22.43 -12.96 9.13
C LYS A 437 23.77 -12.67 8.43
N GLU A 438 24.63 -13.68 8.37
CA GLU A 438 25.94 -13.62 7.72
C GLU A 438 25.74 -13.60 6.20
N ARG A 439 26.28 -12.57 5.53
CA ARG A 439 26.40 -12.54 4.06
C ARG A 439 27.55 -13.46 3.68
N ILE A 440 27.28 -14.41 2.80
CA ILE A 440 28.25 -15.42 2.35
C ILE A 440 28.51 -15.27 0.85
N SER A 441 29.64 -15.82 0.39
CA SER A 441 29.95 -15.93 -1.04
C SER A 441 28.96 -16.86 -1.75
N ALA A 442 28.89 -16.76 -3.08
CA ALA A 442 28.07 -17.65 -3.89
C ALA A 442 28.51 -19.11 -3.69
N GLU A 443 29.83 -19.35 -3.67
CA GLU A 443 30.44 -20.66 -3.47
C GLU A 443 30.03 -21.27 -2.12
N GLU A 444 30.02 -20.48 -1.05
CA GLU A 444 29.60 -20.94 0.28
C GLU A 444 28.11 -21.25 0.35
N LEU A 445 27.25 -20.45 -0.28
CA LEU A 445 25.81 -20.71 -0.29
C LEU A 445 25.51 -22.02 -1.02
N PHE A 446 26.19 -22.22 -2.14
CA PHE A 446 26.02 -23.38 -2.96
C PHE A 446 26.61 -24.65 -2.33
N ALA A 447 27.76 -24.56 -1.65
CA ALA A 447 28.28 -25.67 -0.85
C ALA A 447 27.33 -26.07 0.30
N LEU A 448 26.68 -25.08 0.94
CA LEU A 448 25.66 -25.34 1.96
C LEU A 448 24.45 -26.08 1.39
N LEU A 449 23.92 -25.63 0.26
CA LEU A 449 22.77 -26.25 -0.40
C LEU A 449 23.08 -27.67 -0.88
N ASP A 450 24.30 -27.93 -1.38
CA ASP A 450 24.73 -29.26 -1.81
C ASP A 450 24.95 -30.22 -0.63
N SER A 451 25.32 -29.70 0.53
CA SER A 451 25.53 -30.52 1.74
C SER A 451 24.24 -31.14 2.29
N ALA A 452 23.07 -30.62 1.87
CA ALA A 452 21.78 -31.05 2.40
C ALA A 452 20.65 -30.98 1.33
N PRO A 453 20.73 -31.78 0.24
CA PRO A 453 19.91 -31.63 -0.98
C PRO A 453 18.41 -31.86 -0.78
N ASP A 454 18.03 -32.68 0.21
CA ASP A 454 16.63 -32.97 0.55
C ASP A 454 16.06 -32.01 1.62
N SER A 455 16.82 -30.97 2.02
CA SER A 455 16.36 -29.98 2.99
C SER A 455 15.41 -28.97 2.37
N GLU A 456 14.45 -28.50 3.17
CA GLU A 456 13.47 -27.50 2.76
C GLU A 456 14.11 -26.11 2.77
N CYS A 457 14.16 -25.48 1.59
CA CYS A 457 14.74 -24.18 1.34
C CYS A 457 13.61 -23.15 1.14
N HIS A 458 13.40 -22.32 2.16
CA HIS A 458 12.58 -21.13 2.02
C HIS A 458 13.44 -20.02 1.44
N PHE A 459 13.02 -19.42 0.34
CA PHE A 459 13.75 -18.34 -0.30
C PHE A 459 12.93 -17.05 -0.34
N THR A 460 13.63 -15.93 -0.35
CA THR A 460 13.04 -14.60 -0.51
C THR A 460 14.02 -13.75 -1.29
N LEU A 461 13.59 -13.23 -2.43
CA LEU A 461 14.41 -12.49 -3.38
C LEU A 461 13.96 -11.03 -3.41
N TYR A 462 14.92 -10.13 -3.28
CA TYR A 462 14.69 -8.70 -3.27
C TYR A 462 15.56 -7.97 -4.30
N ARG A 463 15.09 -6.82 -4.79
CA ARG A 463 16.02 -5.80 -5.29
C ARG A 463 16.70 -5.10 -4.12
N LEU A 464 17.85 -4.47 -4.37
CA LEU A 464 18.51 -3.65 -3.35
C LEU A 464 17.69 -2.43 -2.89
N THR A 465 16.64 -2.07 -3.62
CA THR A 465 15.67 -1.03 -3.24
C THR A 465 14.69 -1.48 -2.14
N GLY A 466 14.73 -2.76 -1.74
CA GLY A 466 13.79 -3.37 -0.77
C GLY A 466 12.57 -4.01 -1.42
N GLU A 467 12.37 -3.84 -2.74
CA GLU A 467 11.29 -4.48 -3.49
C GLU A 467 11.40 -6.01 -3.41
N LEU A 468 10.36 -6.66 -2.87
CA LEU A 468 10.23 -8.12 -2.86
C LEU A 468 9.89 -8.60 -4.28
N LEU A 469 10.81 -9.31 -4.92
CA LEU A 469 10.63 -9.86 -6.26
C LEU A 469 9.97 -11.24 -6.24
N ALA A 470 10.34 -12.10 -5.29
CA ALA A 470 9.70 -13.40 -5.12
C ALA A 470 9.96 -13.97 -3.72
N ARG A 471 9.07 -14.87 -3.30
CA ARG A 471 9.31 -15.74 -2.14
C ARG A 471 8.65 -17.08 -2.36
N GLY A 472 9.22 -18.12 -1.78
CA GLY A 472 8.66 -19.45 -1.90
C GLY A 472 9.43 -20.48 -1.09
N THR A 473 9.03 -21.72 -1.26
CA THR A 473 9.67 -22.88 -0.65
C THR A 473 9.99 -23.87 -1.76
N SER A 474 11.18 -24.48 -1.68
CA SER A 474 11.69 -25.47 -2.63
C SER A 474 12.60 -26.46 -1.90
N LEU A 475 12.97 -27.57 -2.52
CA LEU A 475 14.09 -28.39 -2.02
C LEU A 475 15.41 -27.78 -2.49
N ALA A 476 16.48 -27.93 -1.70
CA ALA A 476 17.82 -27.45 -2.07
C ALA A 476 18.31 -28.04 -3.42
N ARG A 477 17.81 -29.21 -3.82
CA ARG A 477 18.10 -29.85 -5.11
C ARG A 477 17.26 -29.35 -6.30
N ASP A 478 16.28 -28.46 -6.10
CA ASP A 478 15.36 -28.07 -7.17
C ASP A 478 16.06 -27.30 -8.31
N SER A 479 15.49 -27.44 -9.52
CA SER A 479 16.13 -27.00 -10.77
C SER A 479 16.46 -25.51 -10.81
N TRP A 480 15.64 -24.65 -10.21
CA TRP A 480 15.92 -23.20 -10.16
C TRP A 480 17.12 -22.88 -9.27
N ILE A 481 17.31 -23.58 -8.15
CA ILE A 481 18.49 -23.42 -7.26
C ILE A 481 19.77 -23.89 -7.96
N GLN A 482 19.68 -25.02 -8.68
CA GLN A 482 20.80 -25.55 -9.44
C GLN A 482 21.18 -24.62 -10.60
N ASN A 483 20.19 -24.06 -11.30
CA ASN A 483 20.40 -23.09 -12.38
C ASN A 483 20.94 -21.75 -11.89
N LEU A 484 20.72 -21.37 -10.63
CA LEU A 484 21.22 -20.09 -10.08
C LEU A 484 22.75 -19.99 -10.14
N ARG A 485 23.45 -21.14 -10.14
CA ARG A 485 24.91 -21.24 -10.20
C ARG A 485 25.52 -20.82 -11.53
N THR A 486 24.81 -21.12 -12.62
CA THR A 486 25.36 -21.07 -13.98
C THR A 486 24.55 -20.17 -14.90
N MET A 487 23.24 -20.07 -14.66
CA MET A 487 22.26 -19.34 -15.47
C MET A 487 21.26 -18.60 -14.57
N PRO A 488 21.71 -17.61 -13.77
CA PRO A 488 20.88 -16.97 -12.75
C PRO A 488 19.65 -16.26 -13.34
N ALA A 489 19.71 -15.72 -14.56
CA ALA A 489 18.54 -15.14 -15.21
C ALA A 489 17.46 -16.20 -15.55
N GLU A 490 17.88 -17.38 -16.02
CA GLU A 490 16.97 -18.48 -16.33
C GLU A 490 16.41 -19.11 -15.05
N ALA A 491 17.21 -19.19 -14.00
CA ALA A 491 16.77 -19.60 -12.67
C ALA A 491 15.64 -18.71 -12.13
N LEU A 492 15.73 -17.40 -12.31
CA LEU A 492 14.68 -16.46 -11.89
C LEU A 492 13.41 -16.61 -12.73
N ARG A 493 13.51 -16.86 -14.03
CA ARG A 493 12.35 -17.11 -14.90
C ARG A 493 11.54 -18.32 -14.45
N LEU A 494 12.20 -19.38 -13.96
CA LEU A 494 11.53 -20.58 -13.44
C LEU A 494 10.66 -20.31 -12.22
N ILE A 495 10.93 -19.22 -11.48
CA ILE A 495 10.11 -18.76 -10.35
C ILE A 495 9.29 -17.50 -10.70
N GLY A 496 9.10 -17.21 -11.99
CA GLY A 496 8.27 -16.11 -12.49
C GLY A 496 8.88 -14.72 -12.34
N VAL A 497 10.19 -14.62 -12.07
CA VAL A 497 10.88 -13.33 -11.87
C VAL A 497 11.68 -12.95 -13.10
N SER A 498 11.45 -11.73 -13.60
CA SER A 498 12.33 -11.06 -14.56
C SER A 498 12.91 -9.81 -13.90
N ALA A 499 14.21 -9.83 -13.62
CA ALA A 499 14.90 -8.74 -12.96
C ALA A 499 16.32 -8.58 -13.51
N ASP A 500 16.87 -7.38 -13.33
CA ASP A 500 18.18 -6.95 -13.77
C ASP A 500 18.90 -6.24 -12.61
N GLY A 501 20.23 -6.12 -12.72
CA GLY A 501 21.03 -5.45 -11.70
C GLY A 501 21.24 -6.29 -10.43
N PRO A 502 21.60 -5.66 -9.29
CA PRO A 502 21.94 -6.35 -8.06
C PRO A 502 20.69 -6.82 -7.30
N LEU A 503 20.70 -8.08 -6.90
CA LEU A 503 19.60 -8.79 -6.25
C LEU A 503 20.07 -9.46 -4.96
N LEU A 504 19.25 -9.38 -3.91
CA LEU A 504 19.50 -10.02 -2.64
C LEU A 504 18.60 -11.25 -2.50
N LEU A 505 19.19 -12.44 -2.53
CA LEU A 505 18.53 -13.70 -2.22
C LEU A 505 18.77 -14.06 -0.76
N HIS A 506 17.70 -14.16 0.02
CA HIS A 506 17.72 -14.70 1.36
C HIS A 506 17.21 -16.14 1.34
N ILE A 507 17.94 -17.06 1.97
CA ILE A 507 17.59 -18.46 2.10
C ILE A 507 17.55 -18.86 3.57
N ARG A 508 16.48 -19.55 3.96
CA ARG A 508 16.38 -20.31 5.20
C ARG A 508 16.26 -21.79 4.86
N LEU A 509 17.30 -22.53 5.19
CA LEU A 509 17.36 -23.98 5.04
C LEU A 509 16.89 -24.66 6.33
N THR A 510 15.97 -25.61 6.22
CA THR A 510 15.51 -26.45 7.33
C THR A 510 15.85 -27.90 7.02
N ARG A 511 16.77 -28.48 7.79
CA ARG A 511 17.20 -29.87 7.62
C ARG A 511 16.17 -30.84 8.22
N PRO A 512 16.17 -32.13 7.82
CA PRO A 512 15.25 -33.14 8.36
C PRO A 512 15.33 -33.34 9.89
N ASP A 513 16.49 -33.04 10.49
CA ASP A 513 16.69 -33.09 11.95
C ASP A 513 16.15 -31.85 12.69
N GLY A 514 15.55 -30.89 11.96
CA GLY A 514 14.97 -29.66 12.49
C GLY A 514 15.97 -28.51 12.65
N THR A 515 17.25 -28.71 12.33
CA THR A 515 18.24 -27.63 12.34
C THR A 515 17.95 -26.59 11.26
N ARG A 516 18.15 -25.31 11.58
CA ARG A 516 17.84 -24.18 10.70
C ARG A 516 19.07 -23.33 10.46
N GLU A 517 19.32 -23.00 9.20
CA GLU A 517 20.40 -22.13 8.79
C GLU A 517 19.87 -21.04 7.87
N GLU A 518 20.17 -19.79 8.19
CA GLU A 518 19.82 -18.63 7.37
C GLU A 518 21.05 -18.03 6.73
N ARG A 519 20.98 -17.74 5.44
CA ARG A 519 22.06 -17.13 4.65
C ARG A 519 21.48 -16.14 3.64
N SER A 520 22.30 -15.18 3.23
CA SER A 520 21.94 -14.23 2.19
C SER A 520 23.06 -14.14 1.16
N LEU A 521 22.69 -14.16 -0.13
CA LEU A 521 23.56 -13.96 -1.28
C LEU A 521 23.15 -12.68 -2.02
N LEU A 522 24.11 -11.78 -2.19
CA LEU A 522 23.98 -10.67 -3.13
C LEU A 522 24.63 -11.10 -4.45
N PHE A 523 23.86 -11.09 -5.54
CA PHE A 523 24.36 -11.42 -6.87
C PHE A 523 23.83 -10.40 -7.88
N ARG A 524 24.48 -10.28 -9.05
CA ARG A 524 24.09 -9.32 -10.08
C ARG A 524 23.77 -10.07 -11.37
N LEU A 525 22.65 -9.71 -11.99
CA LEU A 525 22.34 -10.12 -13.36
C LEU A 525 22.92 -9.09 -14.34
N ALA A 526 23.68 -9.57 -15.33
CA ALA A 526 24.11 -8.74 -16.44
C ALA A 526 22.87 -8.36 -17.27
N ALA A 527 22.82 -7.11 -17.75
CA ALA A 527 21.83 -6.71 -18.73
C ALA A 527 22.03 -7.57 -19.99
N LEU A 528 20.95 -8.21 -20.46
CA LEU A 528 20.93 -8.94 -21.72
C LEU A 528 21.03 -7.98 -22.91
#